data_AF-A0A3B0P1V1-F1
#
_entry.id   AF-A0A3B0P1V1-F1
#
_cell.length_a   1.000
_cell.length_b   1.000
_cell.length_c   1.000
_cell.angle_alpha   90.00
_cell.angle_beta   90.00
_cell.angle_gamma   90.00
#
_symmetry.space_group_name_H-M   'P 1'
#
loop_
_entity.id
_entity.type
_entity.pdbx_description
1 polymer ?
#
loop_
_entity_poly.entity_id
_entity_poly.type
_entity_poly.pdbx_seq_one_letter_code
_entity_poly.pdbx_strand_id
1 'polypeptide(L)'
;MFNPIKMDNETLVARPMTCPHHIILFNATRRSYRDLPIRYSEQSRLYRYEKSGALSGLERVRSMDLTEGHVFVRQDQIKEEFKHLYKMILQALKDFNIEIDHVSLSLRDPNDTEKFFQDNAMW
;
A
#
# COMPACT_ATOMS: atom_id res chain seq x y z
N MET A 1 -2.30 13.24 -10.36
CA MET A 1 -2.05 12.02 -11.16
C MET A 1 -1.50 12.42 -12.52
N PHE A 2 -0.90 11.50 -13.27
CA PHE A 2 -0.53 11.76 -14.66
C PHE A 2 -1.77 12.04 -15.50
N ASN A 3 -1.59 12.76 -16.62
CA ASN A 3 -2.68 12.97 -17.56
C ASN A 3 -3.18 11.61 -18.08
N PRO A 4 -4.50 11.43 -18.18
CA PRO A 4 -5.06 10.18 -18.68
C PRO A 4 -4.74 9.99 -20.17
N ILE A 5 -4.57 8.73 -20.56
CA ILE A 5 -4.41 8.29 -21.94
C ILE A 5 -5.80 7.94 -22.46
N LYS A 6 -6.27 8.67 -23.50
CA LYS A 6 -7.54 8.37 -24.15
C LYS A 6 -7.33 7.28 -25.20
N MET A 7 -8.12 6.22 -25.13
CA MET A 7 -8.28 5.19 -26.16
C MET A 7 -9.70 5.29 -26.75
N ASP A 8 -10.00 4.50 -27.78
CA ASP A 8 -11.26 4.62 -28.54
C ASP A 8 -12.52 4.64 -27.65
N ASN A 9 -12.61 3.71 -26.69
CA ASN A 9 -13.78 3.58 -25.80
C ASN A 9 -13.43 3.70 -24.31
N GLU A 10 -12.17 3.97 -23.96
CA GLU A 10 -11.70 3.89 -22.58
C GLU A 10 -10.69 4.99 -22.25
N THR A 11 -10.59 5.30 -20.96
CA THR A 11 -9.59 6.23 -20.43
C THR A 11 -8.69 5.49 -19.46
N LEU A 12 -7.41 5.42 -19.79
CA LEU A 12 -6.40 4.73 -18.98
C LEU A 12 -5.59 5.73 -18.17
N VAL A 13 -5.15 5.31 -17.00
CA VAL A 13 -4.24 6.07 -16.14
C VAL A 13 -3.09 5.19 -15.67
N ALA A 14 -1.90 5.77 -15.57
CA ALA A 14 -0.78 5.10 -14.97
C ALA A 14 -1.07 4.87 -13.48
N ARG A 15 -1.01 3.60 -13.04
CA ARG A 15 -1.36 3.22 -11.67
C ARG A 15 -0.43 3.89 -10.64
N PRO A 16 -0.97 4.59 -9.61
CA PRO A 16 -0.16 5.18 -8.54
C PRO A 16 0.09 4.24 -7.36
N MET A 17 -0.62 3.10 -7.32
CA MET A 17 -0.56 2.07 -6.29
C MET A 17 -1.09 0.73 -6.82
N THR A 18 -0.74 -0.38 -6.17
CA THR A 18 -1.20 -1.72 -6.58
C THR A 18 -2.54 -2.14 -5.98
N CYS A 19 -2.96 -1.53 -4.87
CA CYS A 19 -4.15 -1.91 -4.09
C CYS A 19 -5.38 -2.31 -4.92
N PRO A 20 -5.88 -1.47 -5.86
CA PRO A 20 -7.09 -1.83 -6.62
C PRO A 20 -6.91 -3.10 -7.48
N HIS A 21 -5.72 -3.34 -8.03
CA HIS A 21 -5.45 -4.54 -8.84
C HIS A 21 -5.38 -5.79 -7.98
N HIS A 22 -4.77 -5.72 -6.80
CA HIS A 22 -4.75 -6.83 -5.85
C HIS A 22 -6.14 -7.14 -5.27
N ILE A 23 -7.00 -6.14 -5.10
CA ILE A 23 -8.41 -6.35 -4.71
C ILE A 23 -9.17 -7.07 -5.83
N ILE A 24 -8.97 -6.68 -7.10
CA ILE A 24 -9.56 -7.38 -8.25
C ILE A 24 -9.09 -8.84 -8.28
N LEU A 25 -7.79 -9.09 -8.07
CA LEU A 25 -7.23 -10.44 -8.00
C LEU A 25 -7.81 -11.25 -6.83
N PHE A 26 -8.00 -10.64 -5.66
CA PHE A 26 -8.64 -11.29 -4.53
C PHE A 26 -10.08 -11.70 -4.86
N ASN A 27 -10.84 -10.81 -5.50
CA ASN A 27 -12.24 -11.03 -5.88
C ASN A 27 -12.43 -11.99 -7.07
N ALA A 28 -11.38 -12.26 -7.86
CA ALA A 28 -11.46 -13.15 -9.03
C ALA A 28 -11.75 -14.62 -8.66
N THR A 29 -11.63 -15.01 -7.39
CA THR A 29 -11.89 -16.38 -6.93
C THR A 29 -12.69 -16.37 -5.63
N ARG A 30 -13.67 -17.28 -5.51
CA ARG A 30 -14.38 -17.48 -4.22
C ARG A 30 -13.41 -18.02 -3.17
N ARG A 31 -13.43 -17.44 -1.97
CA ARG A 31 -12.56 -17.79 -0.84
C ARG A 31 -13.38 -18.22 0.37
N SER A 32 -12.88 -19.22 1.09
CA SER A 32 -13.35 -19.60 2.42
C SER A 32 -12.61 -18.80 3.49
N TYR A 33 -13.24 -18.63 4.66
CA TYR A 33 -12.56 -18.08 5.84
C TYR A 33 -11.31 -18.88 6.25
N ARG A 34 -11.25 -20.17 5.86
CA ARG A 34 -10.12 -21.08 6.09
C ARG A 34 -8.91 -20.79 5.18
N ASP A 35 -9.13 -20.12 4.05
CA ASP A 35 -8.06 -19.77 3.12
C ASP A 35 -7.25 -18.56 3.60
N LEU A 36 -7.78 -17.82 4.58
CA LEU A 36 -7.13 -16.65 5.16
C LEU A 36 -6.13 -17.07 6.26
N PRO A 37 -4.93 -16.47 6.30
CA PRO A 37 -4.53 -15.24 5.59
C PRO A 37 -4.01 -15.46 4.16
N ILE A 38 -4.40 -14.58 3.23
CA ILE A 38 -3.88 -14.56 1.85
C ILE A 38 -2.93 -13.37 1.70
N ARG A 39 -1.73 -13.60 1.17
CA ARG A 39 -0.70 -12.58 0.97
C ARG A 39 -0.33 -12.49 -0.51
N TYR A 40 -0.56 -11.34 -1.13
CA TYR A 40 -0.07 -11.05 -2.48
C TYR A 40 1.13 -10.13 -2.40
N SER A 41 2.13 -10.38 -3.24
CA SER A 41 3.28 -9.50 -3.40
C SER A 41 3.62 -9.34 -4.87
N GLU A 42 3.97 -8.12 -5.27
CA GLU A 42 4.28 -7.76 -6.66
C GLU A 42 5.45 -6.76 -6.67
N GLN A 43 6.47 -7.04 -7.49
CA GLN A 43 7.47 -6.02 -7.87
C GLN A 43 6.84 -5.09 -8.90
N SER A 44 6.40 -3.93 -8.44
CA SER A 44 5.39 -3.16 -9.16
C SER A 44 5.92 -1.84 -9.63
N ARG A 45 5.90 -1.62 -10.96
CA ARG A 45 6.12 -0.29 -11.52
C ARG A 45 4.92 0.61 -11.26
N LEU A 46 5.15 1.71 -10.55
CA LEU A 46 4.15 2.68 -10.10
C LEU A 46 4.53 4.10 -10.52
N TYR A 47 3.51 4.94 -10.70
CA TYR A 47 3.67 6.31 -11.20
C TYR A 47 2.93 7.32 -10.33
N ARG A 48 3.66 8.27 -9.74
CA ARG A 48 3.10 9.37 -8.94
C ARG A 48 3.48 10.70 -9.55
N TYR A 49 2.48 11.56 -9.77
CA TYR A 49 2.72 12.88 -10.35
C TYR A 49 3.11 13.87 -9.25
N GLU A 50 4.33 13.73 -8.76
CA GLU A 50 4.94 14.63 -7.77
C GLU A 50 5.20 16.01 -8.38
N LYS A 51 5.03 17.06 -7.55
CA LYS A 51 5.35 18.45 -7.92
C LYS A 51 6.82 18.54 -8.34
N SER A 52 7.13 19.31 -9.39
CA SER A 52 8.50 19.41 -9.93
C SER A 52 9.52 19.82 -8.88
N GLY A 53 9.19 20.79 -8.02
CA GLY A 53 10.07 21.24 -6.93
C GLY A 53 10.24 20.24 -5.78
N ALA A 54 9.49 19.14 -5.76
CA ALA A 54 9.62 18.09 -4.74
C ALA A 54 10.50 16.92 -5.18
N LEU A 55 10.93 16.88 -6.45
CA LEU A 55 11.77 15.80 -6.96
C LEU A 55 13.20 15.93 -6.43
N SER A 56 13.75 14.81 -5.96
CA SER A 56 15.10 14.77 -5.39
C SER A 56 15.77 13.43 -5.70
N GLY A 57 16.78 13.46 -6.57
CA GLY A 57 17.62 12.30 -6.92
C GLY A 57 16.81 11.02 -7.16
N LEU A 58 17.15 9.96 -6.41
CA LEU A 58 16.41 8.69 -6.36
C LEU A 58 15.46 8.57 -5.15
N GLU A 59 15.50 9.54 -4.23
CA GLU A 59 14.69 9.54 -3.01
C GLU A 59 13.23 9.87 -3.30
N ARG A 60 12.98 10.84 -4.19
CA ARG A 60 11.64 11.28 -4.57
C ARG A 60 11.50 11.39 -6.08
N VAL A 61 10.86 10.39 -6.68
CA VAL A 61 10.75 10.18 -8.13
C VAL A 61 9.30 10.08 -8.58
N ARG A 62 9.04 10.25 -9.88
CA ARG A 62 7.71 10.07 -10.48
C ARG A 62 7.41 8.64 -10.93
N SER A 63 8.43 7.81 -11.09
CA SER A 63 8.34 6.40 -11.49
C SER A 63 9.20 5.59 -10.53
N MET A 64 8.63 4.58 -9.90
CA MET A 64 9.33 3.71 -8.95
C MET A 64 8.93 2.26 -9.16
N ASP A 65 9.86 1.34 -8.94
CA ASP A 65 9.53 -0.06 -8.70
C ASP A 65 9.43 -0.25 -7.19
N LEU A 66 8.25 -0.62 -6.72
CA LEU A 66 7.99 -0.87 -5.32
C LEU A 66 7.71 -2.35 -5.12
N THR A 67 8.40 -2.96 -4.16
CA THR A 67 8.04 -4.28 -3.63
C THR A 67 6.78 -4.12 -2.79
N GLU A 68 5.62 -4.25 -3.43
CA GLU A 68 4.32 -4.08 -2.78
C GLU A 68 3.84 -5.40 -2.20
N GLY A 69 3.06 -5.30 -1.11
CA GLY A 69 2.44 -6.43 -0.44
C GLY A 69 1.03 -6.08 0.02
N HIS A 70 0.06 -6.96 -0.23
CA HIS A 70 -1.32 -6.82 0.24
C HIS A 70 -1.75 -8.09 0.94
N VAL A 71 -2.24 -7.95 2.17
CA VAL A 71 -2.55 -9.08 3.03
C VAL A 71 -4.03 -9.01 3.41
N PHE A 72 -4.77 -10.03 2.97
CA PHE A 72 -6.19 -10.19 3.25
C PHE A 72 -6.35 -11.17 4.40
N VAL A 73 -6.98 -10.72 5.47
CA VAL A 73 -7.09 -11.45 6.73
C VAL A 73 -8.47 -11.28 7.34
N ARG A 74 -8.82 -12.16 8.27
CA ARG A 74 -9.95 -11.91 9.16
C ARG A 74 -9.56 -10.93 10.27
N GLN A 75 -10.55 -10.28 10.87
CA GLN A 75 -10.33 -9.31 11.94
C GLN A 75 -9.56 -9.89 13.13
N ASP A 76 -9.83 -11.14 13.50
CA ASP A 76 -9.14 -11.86 14.59
C ASP A 76 -7.65 -12.10 14.31
N GLN A 77 -7.24 -12.09 13.03
CA GLN A 77 -5.86 -12.38 12.60
C GLN A 77 -4.99 -11.13 12.45
N ILE A 78 -5.57 -9.91 12.44
CA ILE A 78 -4.87 -8.66 12.14
C ILE A 78 -3.62 -8.49 13.02
N LYS A 79 -3.76 -8.70 14.34
CA LYS A 79 -2.68 -8.47 15.30
C LYS A 79 -1.50 -9.42 15.08
N GLU A 80 -1.78 -10.69 14.81
CA GLU A 80 -0.74 -11.69 14.59
C GLU A 80 -0.01 -11.43 13.26
N GLU A 81 -0.78 -11.11 12.21
CA GLU A 81 -0.20 -10.86 10.90
C GLU A 81 0.62 -9.56 10.86
N PHE A 82 0.18 -8.52 11.55
CA PHE A 82 0.95 -7.29 11.71
C PHE A 82 2.31 -7.56 12.38
N LYS A 83 2.32 -8.35 13.46
CA LYS A 83 3.57 -8.74 14.15
C LYS A 83 4.50 -9.54 13.24
N HIS A 84 3.93 -10.45 12.44
CA HIS A 84 4.69 -11.25 11.49
C HIS A 84 5.38 -10.35 10.44
N LEU A 85 4.63 -9.45 9.81
CA LEU A 85 5.16 -8.50 8.82
C LEU A 85 6.20 -7.55 9.43
N TYR A 86 5.95 -7.03 10.63
CA TYR A 86 6.91 -6.17 11.32
C TYR A 86 8.22 -6.89 11.63
N LYS A 87 8.16 -8.17 12.02
CA LYS A 87 9.37 -8.99 12.22
C LYS A 87 10.16 -9.16 10.91
N MET A 88 9.49 -9.28 9.77
CA MET A 88 10.18 -9.34 8.46
C MET A 88 10.90 -8.01 8.15
N ILE A 89 10.28 -6.87 8.45
CA ILE A 89 10.90 -5.55 8.29
C ILE A 89 12.16 -5.45 9.16
N LEU A 90 12.06 -5.81 10.45
CA LEU A 90 13.21 -5.81 11.37
C LEU A 90 14.33 -6.73 10.92
N GLN A 91 14.01 -7.90 10.36
CA GLN A 91 15.00 -8.81 9.81
C GLN A 91 15.72 -8.17 8.61
N ALA A 92 14.99 -7.57 7.67
CA ALA A 92 15.60 -6.88 6.53
C ALA A 92 16.50 -5.73 6.99
N LEU A 93 16.05 -4.89 7.92
CA LEU A 93 16.88 -3.81 8.48
C LEU A 93 18.18 -4.34 9.10
N LYS A 94 18.09 -5.45 9.85
CA LYS A 94 19.26 -6.12 10.42
C LYS A 94 20.20 -6.66 9.35
N ASP A 95 19.68 -7.31 8.31
CA ASP A 95 20.48 -7.90 7.23
C ASP A 95 21.25 -6.83 6.44
N PHE A 96 20.68 -5.62 6.32
CA PHE A 96 21.32 -4.47 5.68
C PHE A 96 22.10 -3.56 6.65
N ASN A 97 22.19 -3.90 7.94
CA ASN A 97 22.81 -3.08 8.99
C ASN A 97 22.26 -1.63 9.04
N ILE A 98 20.94 -1.48 8.91
CA ILE A 98 20.25 -0.18 8.97
C ILE A 98 19.70 0.02 10.39
N GLU A 99 20.15 1.07 11.06
CA GLU A 99 19.59 1.52 12.34
C GLU A 99 18.48 2.56 12.10
N ILE A 100 17.39 2.47 12.86
CA ILE A 100 16.27 3.41 12.80
C ILE A 100 16.19 4.21 14.10
N ASP A 101 15.89 5.51 14.00
CA ASP A 101 15.80 6.40 15.15
C ASP A 101 14.50 6.20 15.95
N HIS A 102 13.36 6.11 15.27
CA HIS A 102 12.07 5.91 15.91
C HIS A 102 11.06 5.19 15.00
N VAL A 103 9.97 4.71 15.61
CA VAL A 103 8.81 4.18 14.91
C VAL A 103 7.64 5.13 15.16
N SER A 104 6.95 5.54 14.09
CA SER A 104 5.81 6.45 14.17
C SER A 104 4.51 5.72 13.82
N LEU A 105 3.46 5.97 14.59
CA LEU A 105 2.09 5.52 14.32
C LEU A 105 1.26 6.71 13.86
N SER A 106 0.82 6.69 12.60
CA SER A 106 -0.04 7.73 12.04
C SER A 106 -1.50 7.48 12.39
N LEU A 107 -2.10 8.38 13.18
CA LEU A 107 -3.52 8.36 13.55
C LEU A 107 -4.28 9.44 12.79
N ARG A 108 -5.60 9.29 12.67
CA ARG A 108 -6.46 10.37 12.14
C ARG A 108 -6.59 11.52 13.15
N ASP A 109 -6.90 12.70 12.64
CA ASP A 109 -7.41 13.80 13.47
C ASP A 109 -8.94 13.66 13.57
N PRO A 110 -9.53 13.47 14.77
CA PRO A 110 -10.98 13.38 14.94
C PRO A 110 -11.75 14.63 14.46
N ASN A 111 -11.10 15.78 14.38
CA ASN A 111 -11.71 17.04 13.95
C ASN A 111 -11.63 17.24 12.43
N ASP A 112 -10.77 16.49 11.73
CA ASP A 112 -10.63 16.54 10.26
C ASP A 112 -11.62 15.59 9.61
N THR A 113 -12.81 16.11 9.30
CA THR A 113 -13.93 15.34 8.72
C THR A 113 -13.90 15.28 7.20
N GLU A 114 -13.03 16.05 6.54
CA GLU A 114 -12.91 16.08 5.07
C GLU A 114 -11.90 15.04 4.57
N LYS A 115 -10.78 14.88 5.28
CA LYS A 115 -9.68 14.01 4.83
C LYS A 115 -9.92 12.53 5.10
N PHE A 116 -10.63 12.21 6.18
CA PHE A 116 -10.80 10.82 6.64
C PHE A 116 -12.23 10.35 6.42
N PHE A 117 -12.40 9.06 6.08
CA PHE A 117 -13.72 8.46 6.01
C PHE A 117 -14.39 8.51 7.39
N GLN A 118 -15.64 8.99 7.43
CA GLN A 118 -16.35 9.32 8.68
C GLN A 118 -16.95 8.07 9.33
N ASP A 119 -16.09 7.18 9.84
CA ASP A 119 -16.48 5.98 10.58
C ASP A 119 -15.69 5.87 11.89
N ASN A 120 -16.29 6.31 12.99
CA ASN A 120 -15.67 6.29 14.31
C ASN A 120 -15.48 4.88 14.89
N ALA A 121 -16.18 3.85 14.38
CA ALA A 121 -15.99 2.49 14.86
C ALA A 121 -14.81 1.80 14.16
N MET A 122 -14.54 2.19 12.91
CA MET A 122 -13.38 1.72 12.15
C MET A 122 -12.05 2.30 12.66
N TRP A 123 -12.04 3.60 13.00
CA TRP A 123 -10.86 4.33 13.48
C TRP A 123 -10.60 4.13 14.97
#